data_AF-A0A0G1Q533-F1
#
_entry.id   AF-A0A0G1Q533-F1
#
_cell.length_a   1.000
_cell.length_b   1.000
_cell.length_c   1.000
_cell.angle_alpha   90.00
_cell.angle_beta   90.00
_cell.angle_gamma   90.00
#
_symmetry.space_group_name_H-M   'P 1'
#
loop_
_entity.id
_entity.type
_entity.pdbx_description
1 polymer ?
#
loop_
_entity_poly.entity_id
_entity_poly.type
_entity_poly.pdbx_seq_one_letter_code
_entity_poly.pdbx_strand_id
1 'polypeptide(L)'
;MKKQINKELIFVLVLGLIAVLTLGIGYRTIIREAAPEPPAAPPEIPSVTPPTATAEKGVKKFASEDEFKKYLQEAQAQAEYFGGFGLGIGGEVMREMMPSMEAPQIMEKAAPAAAPERVSETTVQVSGIDEPDIVKTDGQEIYFASRLTRIVEPMPLMEEAPGISLPKIMLPIRKQGNVNAVKAFPPGELKKDSQIDKFGDLLLSKNTLVIFSESRFYPYFYPYKDQGRSIAGYDVSDAKSPKKKWEIKLDKNTQIAGSRLYKNKIYLVTKNPIAESRPCPIQPLIMEDTPTIIDCKEIYHPTIPIPSDTTFTASIIDPASGKIEKNVSFVGSSASSVLYVSENALYLTYSYNESALKFIADFFKTKTQDIVPASFIQKLEKLSGY
;
A
#
# COMPACT_ATOMS: atom_id res chain seq x y z
N MET A 1 -78.84 0.77 23.35
CA MET A 1 -78.41 1.20 24.70
C MET A 1 -77.06 1.90 24.61
N LYS A 2 -77.00 3.23 24.75
CA LYS A 2 -75.72 3.94 24.85
C LYS A 2 -75.17 3.72 26.25
N LYS A 3 -74.08 2.94 26.39
CA LYS A 3 -73.33 2.81 27.64
C LYS A 3 -72.79 4.21 28.00
N GLN A 4 -73.37 4.85 29.01
CA GLN A 4 -72.78 6.04 29.61
C GLN A 4 -71.45 5.63 30.23
N ILE A 5 -70.36 6.08 29.63
CA ILE A 5 -69.02 5.92 30.21
C ILE A 5 -69.00 6.77 31.47
N ASN A 6 -68.64 6.14 32.60
CA ASN A 6 -68.60 6.77 33.91
C ASN A 6 -67.58 7.93 33.89
N LYS A 7 -68.02 9.14 34.22
CA LYS A 7 -67.17 10.35 34.24
C LYS A 7 -65.98 10.21 35.21
N GLU A 8 -66.14 9.45 36.30
CA GLU A 8 -65.08 9.11 37.24
C GLU A 8 -63.96 8.30 36.56
N LEU A 9 -64.33 7.33 35.70
CA LEU A 9 -63.37 6.48 35.00
C LEU A 9 -62.57 7.26 33.94
N ILE A 10 -63.22 8.22 33.27
CA ILE A 10 -62.54 9.13 32.33
C ILE A 10 -61.55 10.01 33.09
N PHE A 11 -61.92 10.52 34.27
CA PHE A 11 -61.04 11.38 35.06
C PHE A 11 -59.79 10.64 35.53
N VAL A 12 -59.93 9.38 35.99
CA VAL A 12 -58.80 8.53 36.40
C VAL A 12 -57.88 8.20 35.21
N LEU A 13 -58.44 7.91 34.03
CA LEU A 13 -57.64 7.64 32.83
C LEU A 13 -56.87 8.88 32.35
N VAL A 14 -57.47 10.06 32.43
CA VAL A 14 -56.81 11.32 32.06
C VAL A 14 -55.68 11.65 33.04
N LEU A 15 -55.90 11.46 34.35
CA LEU A 15 -54.84 11.64 35.35
C LEU A 15 -53.68 10.64 35.18
N GLY A 16 -54.00 9.37 34.85
CA GLY A 16 -52.99 8.37 34.53
C GLY A 16 -52.14 8.75 33.30
N LEU A 17 -52.78 9.26 32.25
CA LEU A 17 -52.09 9.73 31.04
C LEU A 17 -51.19 10.94 31.31
N ILE A 18 -51.66 11.89 32.14
CA ILE A 18 -50.85 13.05 32.54
C ILE A 18 -49.64 12.61 33.36
N ALA A 19 -49.82 11.68 34.31
CA ALA A 19 -48.72 11.16 35.12
C ALA A 19 -47.65 10.45 34.27
N VAL A 20 -48.08 9.62 33.31
CA VAL A 20 -47.16 8.93 32.36
C VAL A 20 -46.43 9.92 31.46
N LEU A 21 -47.10 10.98 31.00
CA LEU A 21 -46.46 12.04 30.21
C LEU A 21 -45.44 12.84 31.03
N THR A 22 -45.76 13.18 32.29
CA THR A 22 -44.82 13.90 33.16
C THR A 22 -43.62 13.05 33.55
N LEU A 23 -43.81 11.75 33.80
CA LEU A 23 -42.72 10.80 34.07
C LEU A 23 -41.85 10.58 32.83
N GLY A 24 -42.45 10.48 31.63
CA GLY A 24 -41.72 10.34 30.37
C GLY A 24 -40.90 11.57 30.00
N ILE A 25 -41.40 12.78 30.29
CA ILE A 25 -40.66 14.03 30.08
C ILE A 25 -39.51 14.13 31.09
N GLY A 26 -39.75 13.85 32.37
CA GLY A 26 -38.73 13.86 33.42
C GLY A 26 -37.60 12.86 33.16
N TYR A 27 -37.93 11.66 32.69
CA TYR A 27 -36.95 10.63 32.33
C TYR A 27 -36.10 11.02 31.12
N ARG A 28 -36.69 11.72 30.13
CA ARG A 28 -35.96 12.26 28.97
C ARG A 28 -34.98 13.36 29.35
N THR A 29 -35.32 14.23 30.29
CA THR A 29 -34.39 15.27 30.78
C THR A 29 -33.22 14.68 31.56
N ILE A 30 -33.46 13.67 32.41
CA ILE A 30 -32.41 13.03 33.21
C ILE A 30 -31.42 12.25 32.33
N ILE A 31 -31.89 11.54 31.29
CA ILE A 31 -30.99 10.85 30.35
C ILE A 31 -30.18 11.84 29.50
N ARG A 32 -30.72 13.03 29.22
CA ARG A 32 -30.03 14.05 28.43
C ARG A 32 -28.93 14.76 29.22
N GLU A 33 -29.07 14.91 30.54
CA GLU A 33 -28.01 15.43 31.42
C GLU A 33 -26.95 14.37 31.79
N ALA A 34 -27.29 13.08 31.74
CA ALA A 34 -26.35 11.98 32.00
C ALA A 34 -25.61 11.45 30.75
N ALA A 35 -25.95 11.96 29.56
CA ALA A 35 -25.24 11.59 28.33
C ALA A 35 -23.89 12.30 28.31
N PRO A 36 -22.76 11.58 28.20
CA PRO A 36 -21.46 12.23 27.98
C PRO A 36 -21.52 13.08 26.72
N GLU A 37 -20.93 14.26 26.76
CA GLU A 37 -20.83 15.13 25.58
C GLU A 37 -20.26 14.31 24.42
N PRO A 38 -20.82 14.43 23.20
CA PRO A 38 -20.24 13.78 22.04
C PRO A 38 -18.78 14.24 21.94
N PRO A 39 -17.83 13.31 21.71
CA PRO A 39 -16.42 13.66 21.59
C PRO A 39 -16.28 14.77 20.55
N ALA A 40 -15.45 15.77 20.88
CA ALA A 40 -15.17 16.88 19.99
C ALA A 40 -14.88 16.33 18.59
N ALA A 41 -15.48 16.94 17.57
CA ALA A 41 -15.23 16.55 16.19
C ALA A 41 -13.70 16.52 15.98
N PRO A 42 -13.16 15.44 15.36
CA PRO A 42 -11.74 15.40 15.04
C PRO A 42 -11.35 16.70 14.33
N PRO A 43 -10.18 17.29 14.62
CA PRO A 43 -9.74 18.47 13.93
C PRO A 43 -9.86 18.22 12.43
N GLU A 44 -10.57 19.10 11.71
CA GLU A 44 -10.69 19.02 10.27
C GLU A 44 -9.27 18.97 9.70
N ILE A 45 -8.90 17.82 9.14
CA ILE A 45 -7.66 17.70 8.39
C ILE A 45 -7.82 18.70 7.25
N PRO A 46 -6.95 19.73 7.13
CA PRO A 46 -7.08 20.71 6.06
C PRO A 46 -7.15 19.95 4.74
N SER A 47 -8.26 20.12 4.01
CA SER A 47 -8.46 19.49 2.72
C SER A 47 -7.32 19.96 1.82
N VAL A 48 -6.31 19.11 1.63
CA VAL A 48 -5.24 19.40 0.68
C VAL A 48 -5.89 19.35 -0.69
N THR A 49 -6.26 20.51 -1.21
CA THR A 49 -6.68 20.64 -2.59
C THR A 49 -5.54 20.03 -3.41
N PRO A 50 -5.80 19.02 -4.27
CA PRO A 50 -4.75 18.46 -5.11
C PRO A 50 -4.10 19.64 -5.84
N PRO A 51 -2.78 19.83 -5.74
CA PRO A 51 -2.13 20.89 -6.47
C PRO A 51 -2.53 20.71 -7.93
N THR A 52 -3.13 21.75 -8.51
CA THR A 52 -3.36 21.82 -9.94
C THR A 52 -2.04 21.44 -10.60
N ALA A 53 -2.04 20.42 -11.46
CA ALA A 53 -0.84 19.88 -12.08
C ALA A 53 -0.19 20.95 -12.98
N THR A 54 0.53 21.87 -12.35
CA THR A 54 1.44 22.81 -12.98
C THR A 54 2.69 22.02 -13.36
N ALA A 55 2.95 21.98 -14.66
CA ALA A 55 4.17 21.55 -15.34
C ALA A 55 5.24 20.86 -14.48
N GLU A 56 5.54 19.61 -14.86
CA GLU A 56 6.66 18.73 -14.49
C GLU A 56 7.96 19.47 -14.14
N LYS A 57 8.06 20.06 -12.94
CA LYS A 57 9.36 20.50 -12.42
C LYS A 57 10.09 19.27 -11.90
N GLY A 58 10.94 18.70 -12.75
CA GLY A 58 11.95 17.72 -12.36
C GLY A 58 11.72 16.28 -12.81
N VAL A 59 10.73 16.00 -13.67
CA VAL A 59 10.58 14.69 -14.34
C VAL A 59 10.34 14.90 -15.84
N LYS A 60 10.77 13.95 -16.68
CA LYS A 60 10.51 13.93 -18.12
C LYS A 60 10.47 12.49 -18.64
N LYS A 61 10.00 12.27 -19.86
CA LYS A 61 10.09 10.97 -20.53
C LYS A 61 11.44 10.81 -21.24
N PHE A 62 11.90 9.56 -21.39
CA PHE A 62 13.02 9.28 -22.29
C PHE A 62 12.63 9.56 -23.75
N ALA A 63 13.58 10.03 -24.57
CA ALA A 63 13.42 10.21 -26.00
C ALA A 63 13.81 8.95 -26.79
N SER A 64 14.66 8.08 -26.22
CA SER A 64 15.13 6.84 -26.85
C SER A 64 15.64 5.82 -25.82
N GLU A 65 15.88 4.59 -26.28
CA GLU A 65 16.57 3.56 -25.49
C GLU A 65 18.00 3.97 -25.12
N ASP A 66 18.70 4.67 -26.01
CA ASP A 66 20.06 5.14 -25.76
C ASP A 66 20.10 6.22 -24.66
N GLU A 67 19.12 7.12 -24.62
CA GLU A 67 19.01 8.09 -23.51
C GLU A 67 18.77 7.37 -22.18
N PHE A 68 17.93 6.33 -22.18
CA PHE A 68 17.70 5.54 -20.97
C PHE A 68 18.98 4.82 -20.51
N LYS A 69 19.71 4.16 -21.41
CA LYS A 69 21.00 3.52 -21.06
C LYS A 69 22.01 4.54 -20.52
N LYS A 70 22.11 5.71 -21.15
CA LYS A 70 22.99 6.79 -20.68
C LYS A 70 22.60 7.30 -19.30
N TYR A 71 21.30 7.46 -19.05
CA TYR A 71 20.78 7.85 -17.74
C TYR A 71 21.18 6.86 -16.63
N LEU A 72 21.08 5.55 -16.90
CA LEU A 72 21.50 4.51 -15.96
C LEU A 72 23.01 4.57 -15.67
N GLN A 73 23.83 4.78 -16.71
CA GLN A 73 25.29 4.92 -16.57
C GLN A 73 25.68 6.15 -15.75
N GLU A 74 25.05 7.31 -16.01
CA GLU A 74 25.29 8.54 -15.24
C GLU A 74 24.89 8.37 -13.77
N ALA A 75 23.74 7.74 -13.52
CA ALA A 75 23.27 7.43 -12.18
C ALA A 75 24.22 6.50 -11.43
N GLN A 76 24.76 5.47 -12.10
CA GLN A 76 25.76 4.58 -11.50
C GLN A 76 27.07 5.31 -11.19
N ALA A 77 27.58 6.12 -12.12
CA ALA A 77 28.80 6.91 -11.90
C ALA A 77 28.66 7.87 -10.72
N GLN A 78 27.47 8.49 -10.54
CA GLN A 78 27.18 9.29 -9.37
C GLN A 78 27.14 8.45 -8.09
N ALA A 79 26.47 7.29 -8.12
CA ALA A 79 26.45 6.38 -6.97
C ALA A 79 27.86 5.92 -6.58
N GLU A 80 28.74 5.66 -7.54
CA GLU A 80 30.14 5.30 -7.31
C GLU A 80 30.96 6.48 -6.80
N TYR A 81 30.72 7.70 -7.28
CA TYR A 81 31.37 8.91 -6.78
C TYR A 81 31.01 9.18 -5.30
N PHE A 82 29.72 9.11 -4.96
CA PHE A 82 29.25 9.33 -3.59
C PHE A 82 29.50 8.12 -2.67
N GLY A 83 29.43 6.89 -3.19
CA GLY A 83 29.74 5.65 -2.48
C GLY A 83 31.25 5.43 -2.28
N GLY A 84 32.06 5.91 -3.22
CA GLY A 84 33.53 5.94 -3.14
C GLY A 84 34.04 6.97 -2.12
N PHE A 85 33.30 8.05 -1.88
CA PHE A 85 33.56 8.95 -0.75
C PHE A 85 33.25 8.29 0.61
N GLY A 86 32.34 7.31 0.66
CA GLY A 86 32.04 6.54 1.88
C GLY A 86 33.08 5.45 2.22
N LEU A 87 33.90 5.02 1.24
CA LEU A 87 34.91 3.97 1.43
C LEU A 87 36.36 4.44 1.23
N GLY A 88 36.60 5.55 0.54
CA GLY A 88 37.93 5.94 0.06
C GLY A 88 38.60 7.09 0.81
N ILE A 89 37.86 8.01 1.42
CA ILE A 89 38.43 9.14 2.18
C ILE A 89 37.45 9.51 3.30
N GLY A 90 37.55 8.82 4.44
CA GLY A 90 36.85 9.23 5.66
C GLY A 90 35.78 8.29 6.21
N GLY A 91 35.81 6.99 5.93
CA GLY A 91 35.00 6.02 6.70
C GLY A 91 35.34 6.03 8.19
N GLU A 92 36.60 6.29 8.55
CA GLU A 92 37.02 6.53 9.94
C GLU A 92 36.74 7.97 10.37
N VAL A 93 36.99 8.96 9.52
CA VAL A 93 36.82 10.38 9.87
C VAL A 93 35.34 10.75 10.03
N MET A 94 34.42 10.19 9.24
CA MET A 94 32.97 10.41 9.40
C MET A 94 32.40 9.62 10.60
N ARG A 95 33.02 8.48 10.95
CA ARG A 95 32.67 7.71 12.16
C ARG A 95 33.22 8.34 13.44
N GLU A 96 34.34 9.07 13.37
CA GLU A 96 34.89 9.89 14.46
C GLU A 96 34.25 11.28 14.55
N MET A 97 33.78 11.86 13.44
CA MET A 97 33.12 13.18 13.40
C MET A 97 31.61 13.12 13.65
N MET A 98 31.00 11.94 13.74
CA MET A 98 29.69 11.81 14.38
C MET A 98 29.93 11.84 15.90
N PRO A 99 29.56 12.91 16.62
CA PRO A 99 29.34 12.74 18.04
C PRO A 99 28.29 11.64 18.16
N SER A 100 28.42 10.78 19.16
CA SER A 100 27.28 10.05 19.69
C SER A 100 26.23 11.10 20.10
N MET A 101 25.41 11.53 19.14
CA MET A 101 24.16 12.22 19.41
C MET A 101 23.24 11.14 19.97
N GLU A 102 23.46 10.81 21.24
CA GLU A 102 22.32 10.53 22.10
C GLU A 102 21.38 11.72 21.89
N ALA A 103 20.20 11.42 21.33
CA ALA A 103 19.13 12.38 21.26
C ALA A 103 18.99 13.01 22.66
N PRO A 104 18.97 14.36 22.79
CA PRO A 104 18.80 14.98 24.08
C PRO A 104 17.52 14.41 24.71
N GLN A 105 17.69 13.63 25.77
CA GLN A 105 16.57 13.24 26.61
C GLN A 105 16.10 14.52 27.29
N ILE A 106 15.09 15.14 26.69
CA ILE A 106 14.30 16.16 27.36
C ILE A 106 13.60 15.41 28.51
N MET A 107 14.16 15.49 29.72
CA MET A 107 13.44 15.16 30.94
C MET A 107 12.35 16.21 31.12
N GLU A 108 11.23 16.01 30.42
CA GLU A 108 10.01 16.75 30.66
C GLU A 108 9.47 16.32 32.02
N LYS A 109 9.47 17.27 32.95
CA LYS A 109 8.94 17.09 34.30
C LYS A 109 7.47 16.73 34.18
N ALA A 110 7.13 15.48 34.51
CA ALA A 110 5.79 14.92 34.38
C ALA A 110 4.73 15.81 35.03
N ALA A 111 3.94 16.50 34.20
CA ALA A 111 2.60 16.92 34.55
C ALA A 111 1.70 15.66 34.63
N PRO A 112 0.62 15.67 35.43
CA PRO A 112 -0.23 14.50 35.57
C PRO A 112 -0.78 14.11 34.20
N ALA A 113 -0.49 12.87 33.80
CA ALA A 113 -0.87 12.32 32.51
C ALA A 113 -2.39 12.36 32.34
N ALA A 114 -2.85 13.16 31.38
CA ALA A 114 -4.11 12.86 30.71
C ALA A 114 -3.97 11.46 30.10
N ALA A 115 -5.01 10.62 30.27
CA ALA A 115 -5.03 9.28 29.71
C ALA A 115 -4.69 9.34 28.20
N PRO A 116 -3.87 8.42 27.68
CA PRO A 116 -3.51 8.44 26.27
C PRO A 116 -4.78 8.23 25.45
N GLU A 117 -5.21 9.28 24.76
CA GLU A 117 -6.37 9.29 23.86
C GLU A 117 -6.12 8.46 22.58
N ARG A 118 -4.87 8.06 22.35
CA ARG A 118 -4.48 7.23 21.21
C ARG A 118 -4.13 5.81 21.65
N VAL A 119 -5.04 4.90 21.35
CA VAL A 119 -4.80 3.45 21.33
C VAL A 119 -5.11 2.96 19.92
N SER A 120 -4.09 2.46 19.22
CA SER A 120 -4.19 1.72 17.95
C SER A 120 -4.81 2.43 16.72
N GLU A 121 -4.23 3.54 16.28
CA GLU A 121 -4.26 3.89 14.84
C GLU A 121 -3.01 3.32 14.16
N THR A 122 -3.00 2.01 13.89
CA THR A 122 -1.96 1.41 13.05
C THR A 122 -2.36 1.48 11.59
N THR A 123 -1.65 2.31 10.82
CA THR A 123 -1.72 2.52 9.37
C THR A 123 -2.74 3.57 8.92
N VAL A 124 -2.28 4.49 8.07
CA VAL A 124 -3.07 5.54 7.39
C VAL A 124 -4.02 4.88 6.38
N GLN A 125 -5.06 4.19 6.85
CA GLN A 125 -6.18 3.78 6.03
C GLN A 125 -6.98 5.05 5.70
N VAL A 126 -6.86 5.49 4.45
CA VAL A 126 -7.60 6.66 3.98
C VAL A 126 -9.03 6.23 3.67
N SER A 127 -10.00 6.99 4.16
CA SER A 127 -11.42 6.69 3.93
C SER A 127 -11.72 6.50 2.43
N GLY A 128 -12.49 5.48 2.09
CA GLY A 128 -12.88 5.18 0.71
C GLY A 128 -11.80 4.54 -0.17
N ILE A 129 -10.61 4.26 0.36
CA ILE A 129 -9.56 3.46 -0.30
C ILE A 129 -9.49 2.09 0.36
N ASP A 130 -9.71 1.03 -0.42
CA ASP A 130 -9.58 -0.34 0.06
C ASP A 130 -8.29 -0.98 -0.45
N GLU A 131 -7.60 -1.75 0.38
CA GLU A 131 -6.34 -2.44 0.04
C GLU A 131 -6.57 -3.94 -0.12
N PRO A 132 -5.83 -4.65 -0.98
CA PRO A 132 -5.90 -6.10 -1.04
C PRO A 132 -5.58 -6.72 0.32
N ASP A 133 -6.43 -7.64 0.77
CA ASP A 133 -6.25 -8.37 2.03
C ASP A 133 -6.75 -9.82 1.90
N ILE A 134 -6.38 -10.70 2.81
CA ILE A 134 -6.80 -12.11 2.81
C ILE A 134 -8.29 -12.29 3.14
N VAL A 135 -8.98 -11.26 3.61
CA VAL A 135 -10.42 -11.28 3.93
C VAL A 135 -11.13 -10.10 3.26
N LYS A 136 -12.27 -10.37 2.61
CA LYS A 136 -13.22 -9.35 2.15
C LYS A 136 -14.66 -9.77 2.45
N THR A 137 -15.57 -8.81 2.51
CA THR A 137 -16.99 -9.10 2.74
C THR A 137 -17.88 -8.10 2.00
N ASP A 138 -19.05 -8.56 1.53
CA ASP A 138 -20.14 -7.72 1.02
C ASP A 138 -21.23 -7.47 2.09
N GLY A 139 -20.98 -7.88 3.33
CA GLY A 139 -21.93 -7.83 4.45
C GLY A 139 -22.84 -9.06 4.58
N GLN A 140 -22.88 -9.95 3.58
CA GLN A 140 -23.61 -11.24 3.63
C GLN A 140 -22.64 -12.42 3.64
N GLU A 141 -21.63 -12.35 2.79
CA GLU A 141 -20.61 -13.36 2.57
C GLU A 141 -19.24 -12.86 3.05
N ILE A 142 -18.45 -13.78 3.59
CA ILE A 142 -17.03 -13.56 3.88
C ILE A 142 -16.23 -14.34 2.84
N TYR A 143 -15.43 -13.63 2.06
CA TYR A 143 -14.42 -14.20 1.18
C TYR A 143 -13.10 -14.27 1.93
N PHE A 144 -12.60 -15.48 2.15
CA PHE A 144 -11.37 -15.71 2.91
C PHE A 144 -10.37 -16.53 2.10
N ALA A 145 -9.21 -15.93 1.86
CA ALA A 145 -8.04 -16.60 1.28
C ALA A 145 -7.36 -17.47 2.34
N SER A 146 -7.74 -18.75 2.37
CA SER A 146 -7.14 -19.73 3.26
C SER A 146 -5.73 -20.04 2.78
N ARG A 147 -4.74 -19.59 3.56
CA ARG A 147 -3.33 -20.00 3.37
C ARG A 147 -3.19 -21.49 3.61
N LEU A 148 -2.15 -22.04 3.01
CA LEU A 148 -1.56 -23.30 3.42
C LEU A 148 -1.22 -23.23 4.91
N THR A 149 -1.96 -23.96 5.74
CA THR A 149 -1.42 -24.36 7.05
C THR A 149 -0.16 -25.18 6.76
N ARG A 150 1.00 -24.65 7.15
CA ARG A 150 2.21 -25.46 7.27
C ARG A 150 1.95 -26.46 8.38
N ILE A 151 1.31 -27.58 8.06
CA ILE A 151 1.44 -28.77 8.87
C ILE A 151 2.89 -29.21 8.61
N VAL A 152 3.81 -28.66 9.40
CA VAL A 152 5.11 -29.27 9.60
C VAL A 152 4.82 -30.45 10.51
N GLU A 153 4.47 -31.59 9.92
CA GLU A 153 4.62 -32.82 10.69
C GLU A 153 6.11 -32.88 11.08
N PRO A 154 6.45 -33.09 12.36
CA PRO A 154 7.84 -33.20 12.76
C PRO A 154 8.47 -34.36 12.00
N MET A 155 9.33 -34.02 11.03
CA MET A 155 10.17 -35.02 10.39
C MET A 155 11.29 -35.39 11.37
N PRO A 156 11.59 -36.68 11.59
CA PRO A 156 12.78 -37.08 12.32
C PRO A 156 13.99 -36.42 11.66
N LEU A 157 14.87 -35.78 12.43
CA LEU A 157 16.22 -35.47 11.94
C LEU A 157 16.89 -36.80 11.60
N MET A 158 17.03 -37.11 10.31
CA MET A 158 17.95 -38.16 9.89
C MET A 158 19.37 -37.64 10.00
N GLU A 159 20.16 -38.39 10.74
CA GLU A 159 21.59 -38.26 10.95
C GLU A 159 22.33 -38.05 9.62
N GLU A 160 23.29 -37.12 9.63
CA GLU A 160 24.03 -36.66 8.46
C GLU A 160 24.76 -37.81 7.76
N ALA A 161 24.58 -37.90 6.45
CA ALA A 161 25.23 -38.92 5.63
C ALA A 161 26.61 -38.46 5.15
N PRO A 162 27.68 -39.28 5.16
CA PRO A 162 28.79 -39.10 4.24
C PRO A 162 28.51 -39.93 2.98
N GLY A 163 28.12 -39.25 1.89
CA GLY A 163 27.92 -39.86 0.57
C GLY A 163 26.48 -39.86 0.04
N ILE A 164 25.75 -38.77 0.29
CA ILE A 164 24.49 -38.31 -0.33
C ILE A 164 23.77 -39.36 -1.19
N SER A 165 22.98 -40.21 -0.53
CA SER A 165 21.76 -40.76 -1.12
C SER A 165 20.62 -39.91 -0.58
N LEU A 166 20.10 -38.97 -1.38
CA LEU A 166 18.89 -38.23 -1.02
C LEU A 166 17.74 -39.24 -0.89
N PRO A 167 17.16 -39.44 0.31
CA PRO A 167 16.01 -40.31 0.42
C PRO A 167 14.86 -39.73 -0.40
N LYS A 168 14.13 -40.58 -1.15
CA LYS A 168 12.82 -40.27 -1.74
C LYS A 168 11.80 -40.05 -0.61
N ILE A 169 11.95 -38.97 0.15
CA ILE A 169 10.93 -38.49 1.08
C ILE A 169 9.89 -37.80 0.21
N MET A 170 8.83 -38.53 -0.13
CA MET A 170 7.66 -37.93 -0.77
C MET A 170 6.90 -37.18 0.31
N LEU A 171 7.24 -35.90 0.50
CA LEU A 171 6.49 -34.99 1.36
C LEU A 171 5.01 -35.05 0.97
N PRO A 172 4.06 -35.11 1.93
CA PRO A 172 2.65 -35.15 1.60
C PRO A 172 2.29 -33.96 0.70
N ILE A 173 1.52 -34.24 -0.36
CA ILE A 173 1.04 -33.20 -1.28
C ILE A 173 0.23 -32.21 -0.44
N ARG A 174 0.82 -31.03 -0.22
CA ARG A 174 0.16 -29.97 0.55
C ARG A 174 -1.03 -29.45 -0.25
N LYS A 175 -2.21 -29.41 0.36
CA LYS A 175 -3.43 -28.86 -0.24
C LYS A 175 -3.21 -27.39 -0.58
N GLN A 176 -3.33 -27.02 -1.86
CA GLN A 176 -3.14 -25.65 -2.30
C GLN A 176 -4.06 -24.68 -1.55
N GLY A 177 -3.58 -23.46 -1.34
CA GLY A 177 -4.43 -22.39 -0.83
C GLY A 177 -5.62 -22.17 -1.75
N ASN A 178 -6.72 -21.71 -1.20
CA ASN A 178 -7.96 -21.43 -1.92
C ASN A 178 -8.66 -20.24 -1.29
N VAL A 179 -9.59 -19.64 -2.03
CA VAL A 179 -10.52 -18.64 -1.49
C VAL A 179 -11.84 -19.34 -1.20
N ASN A 180 -12.34 -19.21 0.03
CA ASN A 180 -13.63 -19.74 0.45
C ASN A 180 -14.63 -18.60 0.52
N ALA A 181 -15.83 -18.82 -0.03
CA ALA A 181 -16.99 -17.97 0.26
C ALA A 181 -17.77 -18.61 1.42
N VAL A 182 -17.91 -17.86 2.50
CA VAL A 182 -18.53 -18.33 3.73
C VAL A 182 -19.71 -17.42 4.07
N LYS A 183 -20.90 -18.02 4.08
CA LYS A 183 -22.08 -17.36 4.64
C LYS A 183 -21.88 -17.28 6.14
N ALA A 184 -21.67 -16.08 6.65
CA ALA A 184 -21.35 -15.88 8.07
C ALA A 184 -22.57 -15.50 8.90
N PHE A 185 -23.55 -14.83 8.29
CA PHE A 185 -24.74 -14.33 8.97
C PHE A 185 -26.05 -14.79 8.29
N PRO A 186 -27.08 -15.14 9.08
CA PRO A 186 -27.05 -15.29 10.55
C PRO A 186 -26.18 -16.49 10.99
N PRO A 187 -25.65 -16.52 12.23
CA PRO A 187 -24.73 -17.58 12.67
C PRO A 187 -25.32 -18.99 12.61
N GLY A 188 -26.64 -19.13 12.76
CA GLY A 188 -27.34 -20.42 12.62
C GLY A 188 -27.35 -20.98 11.18
N GLU A 189 -27.00 -20.14 10.19
CA GLU A 189 -26.87 -20.52 8.78
C GLU A 189 -25.40 -20.53 8.33
N LEU A 190 -24.45 -20.49 9.28
CA LEU A 190 -23.03 -20.45 8.96
C LEU A 190 -22.63 -21.69 8.16
N LYS A 191 -22.09 -21.47 6.96
CA LYS A 191 -21.62 -22.54 6.09
C LYS A 191 -20.66 -22.02 5.03
N LYS A 192 -19.80 -22.91 4.54
CA LYS A 192 -19.03 -22.67 3.32
C LYS A 192 -19.95 -22.87 2.10
N ASP A 193 -20.21 -21.80 1.35
CA ASP A 193 -21.06 -21.84 0.16
C ASP A 193 -20.29 -22.26 -1.10
N SER A 194 -19.04 -21.81 -1.24
CA SER A 194 -18.19 -22.23 -2.36
C SER A 194 -16.70 -22.12 -2.07
N GLN A 195 -15.91 -22.57 -3.04
CA GLN A 195 -14.45 -22.48 -3.03
C GLN A 195 -13.95 -22.13 -4.43
N ILE A 196 -12.99 -21.22 -4.52
CA ILE A 196 -12.24 -20.88 -5.72
C ILE A 196 -10.83 -21.43 -5.56
N ASP A 197 -10.39 -22.27 -6.50
CA ASP A 197 -9.06 -22.88 -6.52
C ASP A 197 -7.97 -21.90 -7.00
N LYS A 198 -7.97 -20.70 -6.43
CA LYS A 198 -6.89 -19.71 -6.47
C LYS A 198 -6.64 -19.18 -5.07
N PHE A 199 -5.43 -18.71 -4.82
CA PHE A 199 -5.03 -18.10 -3.57
C PHE A 199 -4.31 -16.77 -3.81
N GLY A 200 -4.52 -15.80 -2.94
CA GLY A 200 -3.95 -14.47 -3.05
C GLY A 200 -4.66 -13.48 -2.14
N ASP A 201 -4.16 -12.25 -2.12
CA ASP A 201 -4.89 -11.16 -1.49
C ASP A 201 -6.13 -10.81 -2.34
N LEU A 202 -7.14 -10.23 -1.72
CA LEU A 202 -8.47 -10.06 -2.27
C LEU A 202 -8.85 -8.59 -2.31
N LEU A 203 -9.50 -8.15 -3.38
CA LEU A 203 -10.29 -6.92 -3.41
C LEU A 203 -11.72 -7.28 -3.81
N LEU A 204 -12.70 -6.57 -3.26
CA LEU A 204 -14.11 -6.76 -3.61
C LEU A 204 -14.69 -5.45 -4.11
N SER A 205 -15.12 -5.44 -5.37
CA SER A 205 -15.74 -4.28 -6.00
C SER A 205 -17.13 -4.68 -6.49
N LYS A 206 -18.18 -4.24 -5.79
CA LYS A 206 -19.57 -4.68 -6.04
C LYS A 206 -19.60 -6.23 -6.01
N ASN A 207 -20.08 -6.86 -7.08
CA ASN A 207 -20.17 -8.32 -7.20
C ASN A 207 -18.95 -8.94 -7.87
N THR A 208 -17.80 -8.25 -7.90
CA THR A 208 -16.57 -8.77 -8.49
C THR A 208 -15.48 -8.92 -7.44
N LEU A 209 -15.14 -10.18 -7.15
CA LEU A 209 -14.02 -10.55 -6.29
C LEU A 209 -12.76 -10.67 -7.14
N VAL A 210 -11.76 -9.85 -6.84
CA VAL A 210 -10.47 -9.85 -7.53
C VAL A 210 -9.43 -10.51 -6.66
N ILE A 211 -8.75 -11.52 -7.19
CA ILE A 211 -7.76 -12.33 -6.50
C ILE A 211 -6.37 -12.02 -7.07
N PHE A 212 -5.46 -11.55 -6.22
CA PHE A 212 -4.06 -11.23 -6.53
C PHE A 212 -3.16 -12.43 -6.20
N SER A 213 -3.01 -13.34 -7.15
CA SER A 213 -2.22 -14.56 -7.01
C SER A 213 -0.75 -14.30 -7.35
N GLU A 214 0.04 -13.91 -6.36
CA GLU A 214 1.47 -13.62 -6.50
C GLU A 214 2.42 -14.75 -6.09
N SER A 215 1.90 -15.93 -5.73
CA SER A 215 2.62 -17.01 -5.06
C SER A 215 4.04 -17.24 -5.59
N ARG A 216 5.04 -16.76 -4.84
CA ARG A 216 6.46 -17.08 -5.04
C ARG A 216 6.81 -18.38 -4.32
N PHE A 217 6.06 -19.45 -4.61
CA PHE A 217 6.49 -20.74 -4.11
C PHE A 217 7.57 -21.27 -5.03
N TYR A 218 8.83 -21.19 -4.60
CA TYR A 218 9.95 -21.76 -5.34
C TYR A 218 9.68 -23.27 -5.54
N PRO A 219 9.51 -23.73 -6.79
CA PRO A 219 9.14 -25.12 -7.08
C PRO A 219 10.26 -26.12 -6.77
N TYR A 220 11.43 -25.65 -6.34
CA TYR A 220 12.64 -26.47 -6.17
C TYR A 220 12.51 -27.57 -5.11
N PHE A 221 11.53 -27.50 -4.20
CA PHE A 221 11.39 -28.46 -3.10
C PHE A 221 10.02 -29.13 -2.98
N TYR A 222 9.00 -28.76 -3.77
CA TYR A 222 7.65 -29.30 -3.59
C TYR A 222 6.89 -29.47 -4.91
N PRO A 223 6.18 -30.60 -5.12
CA PRO A 223 5.30 -30.81 -6.27
C PRO A 223 3.99 -30.01 -6.11
N TYR A 224 4.05 -28.69 -6.29
CA TYR A 224 2.86 -27.85 -6.43
C TYR A 224 2.46 -27.76 -7.91
N LYS A 225 1.15 -27.83 -8.20
CA LYS A 225 0.65 -27.30 -9.48
C LYS A 225 0.87 -25.78 -9.45
N ASP A 226 1.68 -25.27 -10.37
CA ASP A 226 1.81 -23.83 -10.58
C ASP A 226 0.44 -23.27 -10.96
N GLN A 227 -0.13 -22.42 -10.08
CA GLN A 227 -1.40 -21.74 -10.35
C GLN A 227 -1.22 -20.49 -11.22
N GLY A 228 0.02 -20.18 -11.61
CA GLY A 228 0.40 -19.03 -12.39
C GLY A 228 0.28 -17.72 -11.59
N ARG A 229 1.21 -16.80 -11.85
CA ARG A 229 1.16 -15.45 -11.29
C ARG A 229 0.14 -14.63 -12.07
N SER A 230 -0.94 -14.23 -11.42
CA SER A 230 -2.09 -13.64 -12.10
C SER A 230 -2.97 -12.81 -11.17
N ILE A 231 -3.73 -11.90 -11.77
CA ILE A 231 -4.83 -11.17 -11.15
C ILE A 231 -6.10 -11.62 -11.87
N ALA A 232 -7.06 -12.20 -11.15
CA ALA A 232 -8.27 -12.75 -11.75
C ALA A 232 -9.52 -12.19 -11.08
N GLY A 233 -10.49 -11.78 -11.89
CA GLY A 233 -11.81 -11.33 -11.43
C GLY A 233 -12.87 -12.42 -11.53
N TYR A 234 -13.62 -12.60 -10.45
CA TYR A 234 -14.72 -13.55 -10.36
C TYR A 234 -16.03 -12.81 -10.09
N ASP A 235 -17.06 -13.14 -10.85
CA ASP A 235 -18.43 -12.78 -10.50
C ASP A 235 -18.89 -13.59 -9.29
N VAL A 236 -19.23 -12.89 -8.21
CA VAL A 236 -19.71 -13.47 -6.95
C VAL A 236 -21.12 -13.01 -6.61
N SER A 237 -21.89 -12.53 -7.60
CA SER A 237 -23.33 -12.24 -7.43
C SER A 237 -24.13 -13.45 -6.93
N ASP A 238 -23.68 -14.66 -7.26
CA ASP A 238 -24.04 -15.90 -6.59
C ASP A 238 -22.80 -16.51 -5.94
N ALA A 239 -22.66 -16.31 -4.62
CA ALA A 239 -21.51 -16.77 -3.86
C ALA A 239 -21.38 -18.30 -3.80
N LYS A 240 -22.44 -19.06 -4.13
CA LYS A 240 -22.40 -20.53 -4.21
C LYS A 240 -21.76 -21.02 -5.50
N SER A 241 -21.73 -20.18 -6.53
CA SER A 241 -21.17 -20.53 -7.83
C SER A 241 -20.37 -19.36 -8.44
N PRO A 242 -19.21 -18.97 -7.86
CA PRO A 242 -18.38 -17.92 -8.43
C PRO A 242 -17.92 -18.26 -9.85
N LYS A 243 -17.95 -17.27 -10.76
CA LYS A 243 -17.57 -17.46 -12.17
C LYS A 243 -16.41 -16.57 -12.55
N LYS A 244 -15.29 -17.15 -13.02
CA LYS A 244 -14.16 -16.37 -13.55
C LYS A 244 -14.61 -15.56 -14.76
N LYS A 245 -14.42 -14.24 -14.72
CA LYS A 245 -14.73 -13.31 -15.81
C LYS A 245 -13.53 -12.96 -16.66
N TRP A 246 -12.39 -12.71 -16.01
CA TRP A 246 -11.18 -12.24 -16.67
C TRP A 246 -9.95 -12.64 -15.87
N GLU A 247 -8.79 -12.63 -16.53
CA GLU A 247 -7.50 -12.94 -15.94
C GLU A 247 -6.39 -12.15 -16.62
N ILE A 248 -5.56 -11.49 -15.82
CA ILE A 248 -4.35 -10.78 -16.24
C ILE A 248 -3.16 -11.56 -15.68
N LYS A 249 -2.31 -12.12 -16.54
CA LYS A 249 -1.08 -12.80 -16.15
C LYS A 249 0.02 -11.76 -15.89
N LEU A 250 0.86 -11.99 -14.90
CA LEU A 250 2.07 -11.21 -14.68
C LEU A 250 3.22 -11.83 -15.49
N ASP A 251 4.02 -11.00 -16.15
CA ASP A 251 5.28 -11.48 -16.72
C ASP A 251 6.23 -12.00 -15.63
N LYS A 252 7.18 -12.87 -16.05
CA LYS A 252 8.10 -13.58 -15.17
C LYS A 252 8.81 -12.67 -14.18
N ASN A 253 9.23 -11.47 -14.61
CA ASN A 253 10.02 -10.55 -13.80
C ASN A 253 9.19 -9.42 -13.15
N THR A 254 7.89 -9.34 -13.44
CA THR A 254 7.00 -8.35 -12.83
C THR A 254 6.70 -8.74 -11.38
N GLN A 255 6.56 -7.79 -10.47
CA GLN A 255 6.06 -8.02 -9.10
C GLN A 255 5.02 -6.95 -8.77
N ILE A 256 4.03 -7.24 -7.93
CA ILE A 256 3.13 -6.22 -7.42
C ILE A 256 3.86 -5.44 -6.32
N ALA A 257 3.93 -4.13 -6.47
CA ALA A 257 4.44 -3.22 -5.44
C ALA A 257 3.32 -2.80 -4.48
N GLY A 258 2.09 -2.67 -5.00
CA GLY A 258 0.89 -2.37 -4.23
C GLY A 258 -0.34 -2.31 -5.12
N SER A 259 -1.51 -2.33 -4.53
CA SER A 259 -2.77 -2.16 -5.24
C SER A 259 -3.81 -1.50 -4.32
N ARG A 260 -4.74 -0.74 -4.88
CA ARG A 260 -5.83 -0.07 -4.15
C ARG A 260 -7.11 -0.11 -4.96
N LEU A 261 -8.25 -0.36 -4.33
CA LEU A 261 -9.57 -0.11 -4.89
C LEU A 261 -10.04 1.27 -4.44
N TYR A 262 -10.27 2.16 -5.40
CA TYR A 262 -10.76 3.50 -5.16
C TYR A 262 -11.75 3.90 -6.25
N LYS A 263 -12.91 4.46 -5.87
CA LYS A 263 -13.98 4.85 -6.80
C LYS A 263 -14.31 3.76 -7.84
N ASN A 264 -14.37 2.49 -7.39
CA ASN A 264 -14.66 1.31 -8.22
C ASN A 264 -13.65 1.08 -9.37
N LYS A 265 -12.39 1.50 -9.19
CA LYS A 265 -11.26 1.22 -10.06
C LYS A 265 -10.11 0.65 -9.23
N ILE A 266 -9.40 -0.30 -9.81
CA ILE A 266 -8.18 -0.85 -9.21
C ILE A 266 -7.01 -0.03 -9.72
N TYR A 267 -6.26 0.55 -8.79
CA TYR A 267 -4.99 1.20 -9.03
C TYR A 267 -3.91 0.20 -8.65
N LEU A 268 -3.35 -0.47 -9.66
CA LEU A 268 -2.30 -1.47 -9.49
C LEU A 268 -0.94 -0.80 -9.76
N VAL A 269 0.04 -1.03 -8.89
CA VAL A 269 1.43 -0.70 -9.18
C VAL A 269 2.24 -1.97 -9.27
N THR A 270 2.85 -2.19 -10.42
CA THR A 270 3.85 -3.24 -10.62
C THR A 270 5.25 -2.67 -10.62
N LYS A 271 6.22 -3.51 -10.31
CA LYS A 271 7.65 -3.22 -10.42
C LYS A 271 8.35 -4.29 -11.25
N ASN A 272 9.23 -3.83 -12.13
CA ASN A 272 9.99 -4.65 -13.06
C ASN A 272 11.46 -4.28 -12.93
N PRO A 273 12.35 -5.24 -12.58
CA PRO A 273 13.79 -5.00 -12.59
C PRO A 273 14.24 -4.51 -13.98
N ILE A 274 15.11 -3.50 -14.01
CA ILE A 274 15.67 -2.95 -15.23
C ILE A 274 16.79 -3.88 -15.71
N ALA A 275 16.70 -4.34 -16.96
CA ALA A 275 17.79 -5.01 -17.64
C ALA A 275 18.61 -3.96 -18.40
N GLU A 276 19.79 -3.58 -17.89
CA GLU A 276 20.60 -2.48 -18.46
C GLU A 276 20.91 -2.65 -19.96
N SER A 277 21.15 -3.88 -20.41
CA SER A 277 21.44 -4.18 -21.81
C SER A 277 20.25 -3.93 -22.74
N ARG A 278 19.02 -4.09 -22.22
CA ARG A 278 17.76 -3.90 -22.94
C ARG A 278 16.67 -3.46 -21.97
N PRO A 279 16.63 -2.16 -21.59
CA PRO A 279 15.74 -1.66 -20.56
C PRO A 279 14.28 -1.56 -21.00
N CYS A 280 14.01 -1.65 -22.32
CA CYS A 280 12.69 -1.60 -22.90
C CYS A 280 12.62 -2.41 -24.23
N PRO A 281 11.42 -2.64 -24.79
CA PRO A 281 10.12 -2.46 -24.15
C PRO A 281 9.93 -3.43 -22.97
N ILE A 282 9.15 -3.01 -21.97
CA ILE A 282 8.73 -3.90 -20.87
C ILE A 282 7.30 -4.37 -21.08
N GLN A 283 6.98 -5.56 -20.56
CA GLN A 283 5.68 -6.20 -20.73
C GLN A 283 5.13 -6.66 -19.38
N PRO A 284 4.69 -5.75 -18.49
CA PRO A 284 4.41 -6.12 -17.11
C PRO A 284 3.20 -7.07 -16.97
N LEU A 285 2.18 -6.87 -17.80
CA LEU A 285 0.86 -7.49 -17.70
C LEU A 285 0.43 -8.08 -19.05
N ILE A 286 -0.20 -9.25 -19.04
CA ILE A 286 -0.67 -9.96 -20.23
C ILE A 286 -2.14 -10.33 -20.04
N MET A 287 -3.03 -9.77 -20.86
CA MET A 287 -4.47 -10.04 -20.82
C MET A 287 -4.85 -10.76 -22.11
N GLU A 288 -5.46 -11.95 -22.02
CA GLU A 288 -5.87 -12.75 -23.19
C GLU A 288 -4.77 -12.88 -24.27
N ASP A 289 -3.54 -13.17 -23.80
CA ASP A 289 -2.32 -13.29 -24.62
C ASP A 289 -1.89 -12.00 -25.36
N THR A 290 -2.52 -10.87 -25.04
CA THR A 290 -2.12 -9.53 -25.47
C THR A 290 -1.27 -8.87 -24.37
N PRO A 291 0.05 -8.69 -24.59
CA PRO A 291 0.90 -8.01 -23.62
C PRO A 291 0.64 -6.50 -23.61
N THR A 292 0.66 -5.91 -22.42
CA THR A 292 0.77 -4.45 -22.26
C THR A 292 2.20 -4.06 -22.56
N ILE A 293 2.46 -3.45 -23.71
CA ILE A 293 3.79 -3.01 -24.12
C ILE A 293 4.02 -1.58 -23.63
N ILE A 294 5.15 -1.34 -22.97
CA ILE A 294 5.58 0.00 -22.56
C ILE A 294 6.95 0.26 -23.18
N ASP A 295 6.99 1.20 -24.11
CA ASP A 295 8.21 1.63 -24.78
C ASP A 295 9.03 2.56 -23.88
N CYS A 296 10.34 2.65 -24.14
CA CYS A 296 11.22 3.60 -23.44
C CYS A 296 10.64 5.02 -23.42
N LYS A 297 10.03 5.44 -24.54
CA LYS A 297 9.49 6.79 -24.72
C LYS A 297 8.27 7.10 -23.89
N GLU A 298 7.72 6.11 -23.17
CA GLU A 298 6.57 6.27 -22.29
C GLU A 298 6.97 6.28 -20.81
N ILE A 299 8.22 5.95 -20.50
CA ILE A 299 8.73 5.86 -19.14
C ILE A 299 9.27 7.22 -18.71
N TYR A 300 8.75 7.70 -17.57
CA TYR A 300 9.21 8.91 -16.91
C TYR A 300 10.46 8.66 -16.06
N HIS A 301 11.28 9.69 -15.92
CA HIS A 301 12.43 9.69 -15.04
C HIS A 301 12.66 11.09 -14.47
N PRO A 302 13.26 11.19 -13.28
CA PRO A 302 13.74 12.46 -12.76
C PRO A 302 14.75 13.12 -13.71
N THR A 303 14.73 14.45 -13.79
CA THR A 303 15.70 15.20 -14.60
C THR A 303 17.11 15.14 -14.02
N ILE A 304 17.22 14.87 -12.72
CA ILE A 304 18.48 14.59 -12.03
C ILE A 304 18.67 13.07 -12.09
N PRO A 305 19.77 12.56 -12.66
CA PRO A 305 20.07 11.14 -12.62
C PRO A 305 20.04 10.61 -11.19
N ILE A 306 19.27 9.55 -10.98
CA ILE A 306 19.19 8.84 -9.70
C ILE A 306 19.46 7.36 -9.91
N PRO A 307 20.09 6.67 -8.94
CA PRO A 307 20.22 5.21 -8.97
C PRO A 307 18.87 4.56 -9.22
N SER A 308 18.74 3.87 -10.34
CA SER A 308 17.48 3.29 -10.79
C SER A 308 17.72 1.85 -11.21
N ASP A 309 17.09 0.91 -10.51
CA ASP A 309 17.18 -0.53 -10.76
C ASP A 309 15.83 -1.12 -11.17
N THR A 310 14.77 -0.30 -11.15
CA THR A 310 13.38 -0.74 -11.26
C THR A 310 12.55 0.25 -12.07
N THR A 311 11.77 -0.28 -13.00
CA THR A 311 10.66 0.45 -13.61
C THR A 311 9.38 0.07 -12.88
N PHE A 312 8.69 1.08 -12.36
CA PHE A 312 7.37 0.93 -11.78
C PHE A 312 6.32 1.32 -12.81
N THR A 313 5.19 0.62 -12.83
CA THR A 313 4.06 0.93 -13.71
C THR A 313 2.79 0.98 -12.89
N ALA A 314 2.15 2.15 -12.87
CA ALA A 314 0.83 2.35 -12.28
C ALA A 314 -0.24 2.18 -13.37
N SER A 315 -1.17 1.25 -13.14
CA SER A 315 -2.24 0.87 -14.05
C SER A 315 -3.60 1.10 -13.42
N ILE A 316 -4.53 1.67 -14.19
CA ILE A 316 -5.95 1.72 -13.83
C ILE A 316 -6.64 0.53 -14.47
N ILE A 317 -7.24 -0.33 -13.65
CA ILE A 317 -7.92 -1.56 -14.09
C ILE A 317 -9.39 -1.47 -13.71
N ASP A 318 -10.27 -1.74 -14.68
CA ASP A 318 -11.69 -1.91 -14.44
C ASP A 318 -11.94 -3.27 -13.74
N PRO A 319 -12.49 -3.30 -12.51
CA PRO A 319 -12.65 -4.55 -11.77
C PRO A 319 -13.62 -5.53 -12.44
N ALA A 320 -14.61 -5.05 -13.21
CA ALA A 320 -15.63 -5.92 -13.78
C ALA A 320 -15.14 -6.65 -15.05
N SER A 321 -14.29 -6.00 -15.83
CA SER A 321 -13.81 -6.51 -17.13
C SER A 321 -12.32 -6.88 -17.16
N GLY A 322 -11.52 -6.42 -16.20
CA GLY A 322 -10.07 -6.57 -16.23
C GLY A 322 -9.37 -5.62 -17.22
N LYS A 323 -10.13 -4.78 -17.92
CA LYS A 323 -9.58 -3.84 -18.90
C LYS A 323 -8.62 -2.87 -18.23
N ILE A 324 -7.40 -2.78 -18.76
CA ILE A 324 -6.43 -1.76 -18.40
C ILE A 324 -6.78 -0.48 -19.18
N GLU A 325 -7.12 0.59 -18.46
CA GLU A 325 -7.58 1.86 -19.05
C GLU A 325 -6.44 2.83 -19.33
N LYS A 326 -5.47 2.87 -18.42
CA LYS A 326 -4.33 3.78 -18.49
C LYS A 326 -3.16 3.21 -17.74
N ASN A 327 -1.96 3.46 -18.26
CA ASN A 327 -0.70 3.20 -17.59
C ASN A 327 0.14 4.48 -17.49
N VAL A 328 0.93 4.58 -16.43
CA VAL A 328 2.02 5.53 -16.29
C VAL A 328 3.21 4.77 -15.70
N SER A 329 4.37 4.88 -16.34
CA SER A 329 5.59 4.19 -15.90
C SER A 329 6.66 5.18 -15.53
N PHE A 330 7.45 4.84 -14.52
CA PHE A 330 8.58 5.65 -14.07
C PHE A 330 9.75 4.78 -13.62
N VAL A 331 10.96 5.31 -13.68
CA VAL A 331 12.16 4.66 -13.12
C VAL A 331 12.41 5.12 -11.69
N GLY A 332 12.89 4.20 -10.85
CA GLY A 332 13.30 4.49 -9.49
C GLY A 332 14.14 3.37 -8.89
N SER A 333 14.48 3.54 -7.61
CA SER A 333 15.21 2.56 -6.82
C SER A 333 14.26 1.66 -6.05
N SER A 334 14.45 0.35 -6.13
CA SER A 334 13.73 -0.64 -5.33
C SER A 334 13.97 -0.52 -3.83
N ALA A 335 15.09 0.08 -3.43
CA ALA A 335 15.55 0.18 -2.05
C ALA A 335 15.08 1.46 -1.34
N SER A 336 14.83 2.55 -2.08
CA SER A 336 14.59 3.89 -1.50
C SER A 336 13.33 4.60 -2.02
N SER A 337 12.67 4.05 -3.04
CA SER A 337 11.42 4.64 -3.54
C SER A 337 10.24 4.13 -2.72
N VAL A 338 9.45 5.07 -2.17
CA VAL A 338 8.21 4.78 -1.46
C VAL A 338 7.04 5.13 -2.37
N LEU A 339 6.09 4.19 -2.45
CA LEU A 339 4.82 4.38 -3.13
C LEU A 339 3.74 4.69 -2.09
N TYR A 340 3.03 5.80 -2.27
CA TYR A 340 1.89 6.18 -1.44
C TYR A 340 0.69 6.54 -2.31
N VAL A 341 -0.52 6.18 -1.89
CA VAL A 341 -1.76 6.50 -2.61
C VAL A 341 -2.68 7.25 -1.66
N SER A 342 -3.10 8.44 -2.11
CA SER A 342 -4.13 9.25 -1.46
C SER A 342 -5.45 9.16 -2.23
N GLU A 343 -6.50 9.82 -1.75
CA GLU A 343 -7.79 9.89 -2.45
C GLU A 343 -7.66 10.48 -3.86
N ASN A 344 -6.69 11.35 -4.12
CA ASN A 344 -6.65 12.11 -5.36
C ASN A 344 -5.36 11.94 -6.17
N ALA A 345 -4.35 11.29 -5.60
CA ALA A 345 -3.04 11.18 -6.22
C ALA A 345 -2.27 9.94 -5.75
N LEU A 346 -1.46 9.42 -6.67
CA LEU A 346 -0.43 8.43 -6.41
C LEU A 346 0.91 9.18 -6.34
N TYR A 347 1.59 9.04 -5.21
CA TYR A 347 2.87 9.64 -4.93
C TYR A 347 3.97 8.59 -5.05
N LEU A 348 5.03 8.99 -5.71
CA LEU A 348 6.28 8.28 -5.73
C LEU A 348 7.36 9.20 -5.17
N THR A 349 8.13 8.69 -4.22
CA THR A 349 9.36 9.36 -3.78
C THR A 349 10.57 8.84 -4.53
N TYR A 350 11.54 9.73 -4.72
CA TYR A 350 12.89 9.36 -5.08
C TYR A 350 13.89 10.18 -4.26
N SER A 351 15.06 9.61 -4.01
CA SER A 351 16.18 10.29 -3.37
C SER A 351 17.27 10.58 -4.39
N TYR A 352 17.93 11.72 -4.25
CA TYR A 352 19.12 12.07 -5.00
C TYR A 352 20.22 12.53 -4.03
N ASN A 353 21.47 12.35 -4.43
CA ASN A 353 22.60 12.91 -3.71
C ASN A 353 22.95 14.27 -4.32
N GLU A 354 23.06 15.30 -3.49
CA GLU A 354 23.56 16.62 -3.89
C GLU A 354 24.98 16.80 -3.37
N SER A 355 25.78 17.58 -4.08
CA SER A 355 27.10 17.97 -3.60
C SER A 355 26.98 18.72 -2.27
N ALA A 356 27.63 18.22 -1.23
CA ALA A 356 27.68 18.90 0.06
C ALA A 356 28.20 20.33 -0.07
N LEU A 357 29.20 20.56 -0.94
CA LEU A 357 29.72 21.89 -1.21
C LEU A 357 28.67 22.79 -1.87
N LYS A 358 27.91 22.28 -2.83
CA LYS A 358 26.84 23.05 -3.49
C LYS A 358 25.70 23.36 -2.52
N PHE A 359 25.32 22.40 -1.68
CA PHE A 359 24.33 22.61 -0.63
C PHE A 359 24.78 23.68 0.37
N ILE A 360 26.03 23.60 0.84
CA ILE A 360 26.61 24.59 1.76
C ILE A 360 26.71 25.96 1.09
N ALA A 361 27.20 26.03 -0.16
CA ALA A 361 27.29 27.28 -0.91
C ALA A 361 25.92 27.93 -1.08
N ASP A 362 24.88 27.15 -1.40
CA ASP A 362 23.51 27.66 -1.54
C ASP A 362 22.93 28.13 -0.21
N PHE A 363 23.21 27.43 0.90
CA PHE A 363 22.86 27.89 2.24
C PHE A 363 23.48 29.24 2.55
N PHE A 364 24.80 29.40 2.35
CA PHE A 364 25.49 30.66 2.62
C PHE A 364 24.98 31.80 1.71
N LYS A 365 24.68 31.46 0.46
CA LYS A 365 24.14 32.40 -0.52
C LYS A 365 22.71 32.84 -0.17
N THR A 366 21.86 31.96 0.34
CA THR A 366 20.42 32.25 0.46
C THR A 366 19.96 32.58 1.88
N LYS A 367 20.70 32.15 2.91
CA LYS A 367 20.26 32.24 4.32
C LYS A 367 21.16 33.05 5.23
N THR A 368 22.41 33.35 4.85
CA THR A 368 23.38 33.95 5.77
C THR A 368 24.15 35.14 5.19
N GLN A 369 23.58 35.83 4.20
CA GLN A 369 24.23 36.99 3.56
C GLN A 369 24.56 38.12 4.56
N ASP A 370 23.86 38.15 5.69
CA ASP A 370 24.00 39.07 6.81
C ASP A 370 25.07 38.65 7.83
N ILE A 371 25.49 37.38 7.81
CA ILE A 371 26.42 36.80 8.79
C ILE A 371 27.84 36.68 8.22
N VAL A 372 27.98 36.45 6.90
CA VAL A 372 29.29 36.28 6.25
C VAL A 372 29.57 37.35 5.21
N PRO A 373 30.84 37.75 5.01
CA PRO A 373 31.20 38.69 3.97
C PRO A 373 30.87 38.16 2.56
N ALA A 374 30.44 39.04 1.65
CA ALA A 374 30.15 38.66 0.25
C ALA A 374 31.34 37.98 -0.47
N SER A 375 32.57 38.32 -0.09
CA SER A 375 33.79 37.69 -0.63
C SER A 375 33.94 36.22 -0.25
N PHE A 376 33.35 35.78 0.87
CA PHE A 376 33.31 34.38 1.27
C PHE A 376 32.34 33.59 0.38
N ILE A 377 31.14 34.13 0.14
CA ILE A 377 30.13 33.51 -0.73
C ILE A 377 30.68 33.36 -2.16
N GLN A 378 31.31 34.40 -2.71
CA GLN A 378 31.93 34.34 -4.04
C GLN A 378 33.02 33.26 -4.17
N LYS A 379 33.82 33.05 -3.11
CA LYS A 379 34.82 31.98 -3.09
C LYS A 379 34.19 30.60 -3.05
N LEU A 380 33.12 30.41 -2.25
CA LEU A 380 32.36 29.17 -2.21
C LEU A 380 31.69 28.85 -3.55
N GLU A 381 31.10 29.84 -4.20
CA GLU A 381 30.51 29.67 -5.54
C GLU A 381 31.58 29.27 -6.57
N LYS A 382 32.74 29.92 -6.53
CA LYS A 382 33.86 29.56 -7.41
C LYS A 382 34.33 28.13 -7.18
N LEU A 383 34.41 27.68 -5.92
CA LEU A 383 34.76 26.31 -5.56
C LEU A 383 33.71 25.29 -6.01
N SER A 384 32.42 25.65 -5.98
CA SER A 384 31.34 24.76 -6.44
C SER A 384 31.28 24.54 -7.96
N GLY A 385 32.01 25.36 -8.73
CA GLY A 385 32.08 25.27 -10.19
C GLY A 385 33.33 24.59 -10.74
N TYR A 386 34.27 24.18 -9.88
CA TYR A 386 35.39 23.29 -10.21
C TYR A 386 34.98 21.84 -9.92
#